data_AF-A0A640SWB5-F1
#
_entry.id   AF-A0A640SWB5-F1
#
_cell.length_a   1.000
_cell.length_b   1.000
_cell.length_c   1.000
_cell.angle_alpha   90.00
_cell.angle_beta   90.00
_cell.angle_gamma   90.00
#
_symmetry.space_group_name_H-M   'P 1'
#
loop_
_entity.id
_entity.type
_entity.pdbx_description
1 polymer ?
#
loop_
_entity_poly.entity_id
_entity_poly.type
_entity_poly.pdbx_seq_one_letter_code
_entity_poly.pdbx_strand_id
1 'polypeptide(L)'
;MGDSTIWTLAIAAVTGGTAVLASWVTSRGSARAARIQAETAARSQRAERLRESRRTAYLDLIEQTHRMGELFWEISTVLRLPRSESRASTLGELQDREVAEYARIRRCARVVELEGPQSAAAAALALQKATRPFYAALSADLAGDPDGQDSFDAAYRPYWKALEEFVDAARDAHQTD
;
A
#
# COMPACT_ATOMS: atom_id res chain seq x y z
N MET A 1 43.91 -20.76 68.02
CA MET A 1 43.12 -21.18 66.84
C MET A 1 41.90 -20.26 66.65
N GLY A 2 42.11 -18.94 66.57
CA GLY A 2 41.03 -17.94 66.39
C GLY A 2 41.33 -17.00 65.22
N ASP A 3 42.61 -16.69 64.99
CA ASP A 3 43.04 -15.78 63.92
C ASP A 3 42.83 -16.33 62.51
N SER A 4 42.97 -17.64 62.29
CA SER A 4 42.81 -18.26 60.97
C SER A 4 41.36 -18.32 60.49
N THR A 5 40.40 -18.44 61.41
CA THR A 5 38.97 -18.51 61.11
C THR A 5 38.41 -17.12 60.77
N ILE A 6 38.86 -16.08 61.48
CA ILE A 6 38.46 -14.69 61.18
C ILE A 6 39.02 -14.24 59.82
N TRP A 7 40.27 -14.62 59.51
CA TRP A 7 40.90 -14.29 58.23
C TRP A 7 40.24 -15.00 57.04
N THR A 8 39.89 -16.28 57.17
CA THR A 8 39.18 -17.05 56.12
C THR A 8 37.74 -16.57 55.92
N LEU A 9 37.04 -16.17 56.99
CA LEU A 9 35.70 -15.57 56.89
C LEU A 9 35.75 -14.20 56.22
N ALA A 10 36.83 -13.42 56.44
CA ALA A 10 37.07 -12.16 55.74
C ALA A 10 37.32 -12.36 54.23
N ILE A 11 38.15 -13.34 53.83
CA ILE A 11 38.34 -13.68 52.41
C ILE A 11 37.01 -14.12 51.79
N ALA A 12 36.25 -14.99 52.49
CA ALA A 12 34.97 -15.50 52.00
C ALA A 12 33.94 -14.38 51.85
N ALA A 13 33.89 -13.42 52.77
CA ALA A 13 33.01 -12.25 52.70
C ALA A 13 33.39 -11.32 51.54
N VAL A 14 34.68 -11.06 51.33
CA VAL A 14 35.17 -10.24 50.21
C VAL A 14 34.88 -10.93 48.88
N THR A 15 35.19 -12.22 48.75
CA THR A 15 34.99 -12.98 47.51
C THR A 15 33.50 -13.15 47.20
N GLY A 16 32.68 -13.51 48.20
CA GLY A 16 31.23 -13.59 48.06
C GLY A 16 30.58 -12.24 47.71
N GLY A 17 31.02 -11.16 48.34
CA GLY A 17 30.55 -9.80 48.04
C GLY A 17 30.88 -9.35 46.62
N THR A 18 32.09 -9.64 46.14
CA THR A 18 32.48 -9.34 44.75
C THR A 18 31.70 -10.14 43.72
N ALA A 19 31.40 -11.43 43.99
CA ALA A 19 30.59 -12.26 43.09
C ALA A 19 29.14 -11.75 42.97
N VAL A 20 28.52 -11.32 44.07
CA VAL A 20 27.17 -10.74 44.07
C VAL A 20 27.13 -9.42 43.32
N LEU A 21 28.12 -8.54 43.54
CA LEU A 21 28.22 -7.27 42.82
C LEU A 21 28.46 -7.46 41.33
N ALA A 22 29.35 -8.38 40.94
CA ALA A 22 29.57 -8.74 39.54
C ALA A 22 28.30 -9.30 38.90
N SER A 23 27.57 -10.17 39.61
CA SER A 23 26.30 -10.73 39.16
C SER A 23 25.22 -9.65 38.98
N TRP A 24 25.12 -8.69 39.90
CA TRP A 24 24.16 -7.58 39.80
C TRP A 24 24.47 -6.61 38.66
N VAL A 25 25.75 -6.23 38.49
CA VAL A 25 26.18 -5.37 37.37
C VAL A 25 25.91 -6.08 36.04
N THR A 26 26.20 -7.38 35.97
CA THR A 26 25.94 -8.20 34.78
C THR A 26 24.43 -8.33 34.51
N SER A 27 23.62 -8.56 35.54
CA SER A 27 22.15 -8.65 35.45
C SER A 27 21.52 -7.33 34.99
N ARG A 28 22.02 -6.20 35.47
CA ARG A 28 21.56 -4.86 35.04
C ARG A 28 21.98 -4.55 33.60
N GLY A 29 23.18 -4.99 33.20
CA GLY A 29 23.68 -4.87 31.83
C GLY A 29 22.89 -5.73 30.84
N SER A 30 22.62 -6.99 31.18
CA SER A 30 21.85 -7.91 30.33
C SER A 30 20.40 -7.48 30.18
N ALA A 31 19.76 -6.98 31.24
CA ALA A 31 18.39 -6.44 31.17
C ALA A 31 18.30 -5.20 30.27
N ARG A 32 19.29 -4.30 30.30
CA ARG A 32 19.33 -3.10 29.46
C ARG A 32 19.59 -3.45 27.99
N ALA A 33 20.49 -4.40 27.73
CA ALA A 33 20.74 -4.92 26.38
C ALA A 33 19.52 -5.65 25.81
N ALA A 34 18.84 -6.48 26.61
CA ALA A 34 17.62 -7.17 26.22
C ALA A 34 16.48 -6.19 25.90
N ARG A 35 16.36 -5.08 26.65
CA ARG A 35 15.38 -4.02 26.35
C ARG A 35 15.67 -3.31 25.04
N ILE A 36 16.94 -2.96 24.78
CA ILE A 36 17.34 -2.32 23.51
C ILE A 36 17.12 -3.28 22.34
N GLN A 37 17.46 -4.56 22.49
CA GLN A 37 17.20 -5.59 21.48
C GLN A 37 15.70 -5.79 21.24
N ALA A 38 14.87 -5.83 22.30
CA ALA A 38 13.43 -5.95 22.19
C ALA A 38 12.78 -4.71 21.53
N GLU A 39 13.22 -3.50 21.89
CA GLU A 39 12.74 -2.26 21.26
C GLU A 39 13.19 -2.17 19.79
N THR A 40 14.40 -2.62 19.47
CA THR A 40 14.91 -2.68 18.10
C THR A 40 14.17 -3.71 17.26
N ALA A 41 13.92 -4.91 17.80
CA ALA A 41 13.13 -5.95 17.17
C ALA A 41 11.66 -5.53 16.98
N ALA A 42 11.08 -4.82 17.94
CA ALA A 42 9.72 -4.29 17.82
C ALA A 42 9.64 -3.19 16.74
N ARG A 43 10.67 -2.34 16.61
CA ARG A 43 10.74 -1.33 15.54
C ARG A 43 10.94 -1.97 14.17
N SER A 44 11.83 -2.95 14.04
CA SER A 44 12.03 -3.66 12.77
C SER A 44 10.78 -4.43 12.36
N GLN A 45 10.09 -5.09 13.30
CA GLN A 45 8.85 -5.81 13.01
C GLN A 45 7.71 -4.86 12.61
N ARG A 46 7.63 -3.67 13.21
CA ARG A 46 6.66 -2.64 12.79
C ARG A 46 6.97 -2.09 11.41
N ALA A 47 8.24 -1.84 11.09
CA ALA A 47 8.66 -1.40 9.77
C ALA A 47 8.33 -2.45 8.71
N GLU A 48 8.56 -3.73 9.00
CA GLU A 48 8.26 -4.82 8.07
C GLU A 48 6.76 -4.96 7.80
N ARG A 49 5.92 -4.90 8.84
CA ARG A 49 4.45 -4.91 8.68
C ARG A 49 3.95 -3.74 7.84
N LEU A 50 4.56 -2.57 7.99
CA LEU A 50 4.19 -1.40 7.19
C LEU A 50 4.61 -1.57 5.71
N ARG A 51 5.79 -2.13 5.44
CA ARG A 51 6.21 -2.44 4.07
C ARG A 51 5.30 -3.46 3.40
N GLU A 52 4.89 -4.50 4.12
CA GLU A 52 3.97 -5.54 3.61
C GLU A 52 2.56 -4.99 3.37
N SER A 53 2.06 -4.13 4.28
CA SER A 53 0.81 -3.38 4.12
C SER A 53 0.83 -2.52 2.84
N ARG A 54 1.89 -1.72 2.66
CA ARG A 54 2.10 -0.88 1.46
C ARG A 54 2.12 -1.70 0.18
N ARG A 55 2.87 -2.80 0.17
CA ARG A 55 2.98 -3.69 -1.00
C ARG A 55 1.62 -4.25 -1.39
N THR A 56 0.85 -4.71 -0.42
CA THR A 56 -0.52 -5.21 -0.65
C THR A 56 -1.41 -4.11 -1.21
N ALA A 57 -1.39 -2.91 -0.62
CA ALA A 57 -2.18 -1.78 -1.09
C ALA A 57 -1.86 -1.38 -2.54
N TYR A 58 -0.57 -1.41 -2.94
CA TYR A 58 -0.16 -1.13 -4.31
C TYR A 58 -0.65 -2.20 -5.28
N LEU A 59 -0.48 -3.48 -4.94
CA LEU A 59 -0.93 -4.59 -5.76
C LEU A 59 -2.45 -4.57 -5.95
N ASP A 60 -3.20 -4.32 -4.89
CA ASP A 60 -4.67 -4.22 -4.95
C ASP A 60 -5.11 -3.11 -5.92
N LEU A 61 -4.47 -1.94 -5.86
CA LEU A 61 -4.81 -0.83 -6.76
C LEU A 61 -4.46 -1.17 -8.23
N ILE A 62 -3.31 -1.80 -8.47
CA ILE A 62 -2.91 -2.25 -9.81
C ILE A 62 -3.93 -3.26 -10.34
N GLU A 63 -4.32 -4.24 -9.54
CA GLU A 63 -5.30 -5.26 -9.93
C GLU A 63 -6.66 -4.65 -10.28
N GLN A 64 -7.20 -3.77 -9.42
CA GLN A 64 -8.49 -3.12 -9.71
C GLN A 64 -8.43 -2.24 -10.96
N THR A 65 -7.27 -1.61 -11.22
CA THR A 65 -7.06 -0.80 -12.42
C THR A 65 -7.06 -1.68 -13.68
N HIS A 66 -6.43 -2.85 -13.64
CA HIS A 66 -6.48 -3.78 -14.79
C HIS A 66 -7.90 -4.27 -15.07
N ARG A 67 -8.66 -4.64 -14.02
CA ARG A 67 -10.07 -5.03 -14.15
C ARG A 67 -10.93 -3.93 -14.77
N MET A 68 -10.72 -2.68 -14.36
CA MET A 68 -11.39 -1.54 -14.98
C MET A 68 -10.98 -1.36 -16.45
N GLY A 69 -9.71 -1.60 -16.78
CA GLY A 69 -9.23 -1.59 -18.17
C GLY A 69 -9.92 -2.63 -19.06
N GLU A 70 -10.15 -3.84 -18.55
CA GLU A 70 -10.92 -4.89 -19.23
C GLU A 70 -12.37 -4.44 -19.47
N LEU A 71 -13.00 -3.82 -18.47
CA LEU A 71 -14.34 -3.26 -18.61
C LEU A 71 -14.39 -2.14 -19.66
N PHE A 72 -13.40 -1.24 -19.68
CA PHE A 72 -13.32 -0.21 -20.73
C PHE A 72 -13.21 -0.83 -22.12
N TRP A 73 -12.45 -1.92 -22.26
CA TRP A 73 -12.35 -2.63 -23.54
C TRP A 73 -13.69 -3.26 -23.97
N GLU A 74 -14.45 -3.82 -23.03
CA GLU A 74 -15.82 -4.31 -23.27
C GLU A 74 -16.72 -3.14 -23.74
N ILE A 75 -16.67 -2.00 -23.07
CA ILE A 75 -17.41 -0.79 -23.45
C ILE A 75 -17.02 -0.29 -24.85
N SER A 76 -15.72 -0.17 -25.16
CA SER A 76 -15.24 0.26 -26.48
C SER A 76 -15.73 -0.67 -27.60
N THR A 77 -15.81 -1.98 -27.33
CA THR A 77 -16.34 -2.96 -28.28
C THR A 77 -17.83 -2.70 -28.58
N VAL A 78 -18.63 -2.41 -27.57
CA VAL A 78 -20.06 -2.09 -27.74
C VAL A 78 -20.24 -0.71 -28.38
N LEU A 79 -19.40 0.27 -28.05
CA LEU A 79 -19.45 1.61 -28.63
C LEU A 79 -19.29 1.60 -30.16
N ARG A 80 -18.48 0.68 -30.70
CA ARG A 80 -18.26 0.49 -32.15
C ARG A 80 -19.45 -0.10 -32.90
N LEU A 81 -20.43 -0.66 -32.20
CA LEU A 81 -21.64 -1.18 -32.82
C LEU A 81 -22.51 -0.02 -33.32
N PRO A 82 -23.31 -0.22 -34.39
CA PRO A 82 -24.29 0.77 -34.83
C PRO A 82 -25.26 1.16 -33.70
N ARG A 83 -25.65 2.44 -33.66
CA ARG A 83 -26.63 2.93 -32.69
C ARG A 83 -27.95 2.19 -32.82
N SER A 84 -28.38 1.63 -31.70
CA SER A 84 -29.64 0.88 -31.55
C SER A 84 -30.07 0.91 -30.08
N GLU A 85 -31.35 0.67 -29.82
CA GLU A 85 -31.86 0.57 -28.45
C GLU A 85 -31.17 -0.56 -27.66
N SER A 86 -30.90 -1.69 -28.31
CA SER A 86 -30.15 -2.80 -27.70
C SER A 86 -28.74 -2.39 -27.30
N ARG A 87 -28.02 -1.64 -28.15
CA ARG A 87 -26.69 -1.11 -27.82
C ARG A 87 -26.77 -0.16 -26.62
N ALA A 88 -27.73 0.76 -26.61
CA ALA A 88 -27.91 1.70 -25.50
C ALA A 88 -28.21 0.99 -24.17
N SER A 89 -29.06 -0.05 -24.20
CA SER A 89 -29.34 -0.89 -23.03
C SER A 89 -28.07 -1.56 -22.50
N THR A 90 -27.29 -2.20 -23.38
CA THR A 90 -26.03 -2.85 -22.98
C THR A 90 -25.01 -1.84 -22.42
N LEU A 91 -24.89 -0.66 -23.04
CA LEU A 91 -24.01 0.40 -22.54
C LEU A 91 -24.46 0.93 -21.17
N GLY A 92 -25.76 0.99 -20.89
CA GLY A 92 -26.28 1.33 -19.56
C GLY A 92 -25.86 0.32 -18.49
N GLU A 93 -25.99 -0.97 -18.77
CA GLU A 93 -25.54 -2.03 -17.85
C GLU A 93 -24.03 -1.97 -17.59
N LEU A 94 -23.24 -1.67 -18.63
CA LEU A 94 -21.80 -1.49 -18.50
C LEU A 94 -21.43 -0.23 -17.73
N GLN A 95 -22.20 0.85 -17.87
CA GLN A 95 -22.03 2.09 -17.10
C GLN A 95 -22.26 1.85 -15.61
N ASP A 96 -23.28 1.07 -15.24
CA ASP A 96 -23.53 0.71 -13.83
C ASP A 96 -22.37 -0.13 -13.26
N ARG A 97 -21.85 -1.07 -14.06
CA ARG A 97 -20.64 -1.84 -13.70
C ARG A 97 -19.42 -0.93 -13.54
N GLU A 98 -19.25 0.07 -14.40
CA GLU A 98 -18.15 1.05 -14.34
C GLU A 98 -18.19 1.82 -13.02
N VAL A 99 -19.37 2.29 -12.60
CA VAL A 99 -19.55 2.99 -11.33
C VAL A 99 -19.18 2.09 -10.14
N ALA A 100 -19.55 0.81 -10.19
CA ALA A 100 -19.23 -0.15 -9.13
C ALA A 100 -17.71 -0.42 -9.04
N GLU A 101 -17.03 -0.63 -10.16
CA GLU A 101 -15.57 -0.82 -10.20
C GLU A 101 -14.83 0.47 -9.80
N TYR A 102 -15.36 1.64 -10.15
CA TYR A 102 -14.79 2.93 -9.74
C TYR A 102 -14.78 3.09 -8.22
N ALA A 103 -15.84 2.65 -7.55
CA ALA A 103 -15.90 2.67 -6.08
C ALA A 103 -14.79 1.80 -5.45
N ARG A 104 -14.42 0.68 -6.09
CA ARG A 104 -13.31 -0.18 -5.64
C ARG A 104 -11.96 0.50 -5.85
N ILE A 105 -11.71 1.07 -7.03
CA ILE A 105 -10.48 1.85 -7.29
C ILE A 105 -10.33 2.98 -6.27
N ARG A 106 -11.41 3.72 -6.00
CA ARG A 106 -11.40 4.78 -4.99
C ARG A 106 -11.02 4.27 -3.60
N ARG A 107 -11.52 3.11 -3.20
CA ARG A 107 -11.16 2.48 -1.92
C ARG A 107 -9.67 2.12 -1.90
N CYS A 108 -9.16 1.46 -2.94
CA CYS A 108 -7.74 1.08 -3.03
C CYS A 108 -6.82 2.32 -3.02
N ALA A 109 -7.15 3.35 -3.80
CA ALA A 109 -6.39 4.61 -3.83
C ALA A 109 -6.36 5.29 -2.45
N ARG A 110 -7.46 5.22 -1.68
CA ARG A 110 -7.50 5.75 -0.31
C ARG A 110 -6.62 4.97 0.66
N VAL A 111 -6.49 3.65 0.49
CA VAL A 111 -5.55 2.85 1.30
C VAL A 111 -4.11 3.25 0.97
N VAL A 112 -3.79 3.41 -0.31
CA VAL A 112 -2.47 3.89 -0.75
C VAL A 112 -2.15 5.28 -0.20
N GLU A 113 -3.12 6.18 -0.16
CA GLU A 113 -2.97 7.51 0.44
C GLU A 113 -2.65 7.47 1.94
N LEU A 114 -3.19 6.48 2.66
CA LEU A 114 -2.97 6.31 4.10
C LEU A 114 -1.62 5.66 4.41
N GLU A 115 -1.23 4.65 3.62
CA GLU A 115 -0.09 3.79 3.92
C GLU A 115 1.20 4.26 3.23
N GLY A 116 1.09 4.82 2.02
CA GLY A 116 2.21 5.15 1.14
C GLY A 116 2.83 6.53 1.39
N PRO A 117 4.04 6.78 0.85
CA PRO A 117 4.61 8.12 0.82
C PRO A 117 3.82 9.04 -0.12
N GLN A 118 4.00 10.34 0.05
CA GLN A 118 3.23 11.37 -0.66
C GLN A 118 3.27 11.23 -2.19
N SER A 119 4.38 10.78 -2.78
CA SER A 119 4.51 10.54 -4.22
C SER A 119 3.58 9.43 -4.71
N ALA A 120 3.58 8.28 -4.04
CA ALA A 120 2.69 7.16 -4.37
C ALA A 120 1.22 7.51 -4.15
N ALA A 121 0.90 8.24 -3.08
CA ALA A 121 -0.45 8.75 -2.81
C ALA A 121 -0.96 9.69 -3.93
N ALA A 122 -0.11 10.63 -4.37
CA ALA A 122 -0.46 11.56 -5.44
C ALA A 122 -0.69 10.84 -6.77
N ALA A 123 0.17 9.87 -7.11
CA ALA A 123 0.04 9.07 -8.33
C ALA A 123 -1.22 8.17 -8.30
N ALA A 124 -1.54 7.55 -7.15
CA ALA A 124 -2.78 6.78 -6.98
C ALA A 124 -4.04 7.63 -7.19
N LEU A 125 -4.04 8.87 -6.68
CA LEU A 125 -5.14 9.81 -6.89
C LEU A 125 -5.24 10.26 -8.35
N ALA A 126 -4.10 10.47 -9.03
CA ALA A 126 -4.08 10.79 -10.45
C ALA A 126 -4.65 9.65 -11.30
N LEU A 127 -4.26 8.41 -11.01
CA LEU A 127 -4.80 7.21 -11.63
C LEU A 127 -6.33 7.08 -11.43
N GLN A 128 -6.81 7.27 -10.20
CA GLN A 128 -8.26 7.29 -9.93
C GLN A 128 -8.97 8.37 -10.76
N LYS A 129 -8.38 9.55 -10.96
CA LYS A 129 -9.00 10.62 -11.75
C LYS A 129 -8.96 10.33 -13.26
N ALA A 130 -7.97 9.56 -13.72
CA ALA A 130 -7.81 9.20 -15.12
C ALA A 130 -8.94 8.27 -15.64
N THR A 131 -9.78 7.70 -14.76
CA THR A 131 -10.98 6.95 -15.18
C THR A 131 -12.13 7.85 -15.60
N ARG A 132 -12.20 9.10 -15.11
CA ARG A 132 -13.34 10.00 -15.31
C ARG A 132 -13.67 10.31 -16.79
N PRO A 133 -12.68 10.48 -17.69
CA PRO A 133 -12.97 10.74 -19.09
C PRO A 133 -13.77 9.62 -19.76
N PHE A 134 -13.58 8.35 -19.37
CA PHE A 134 -14.37 7.23 -19.89
C PHE A 134 -15.85 7.36 -19.55
N TYR A 135 -16.15 7.54 -18.26
CA TYR A 135 -17.53 7.76 -17.80
C TYR A 135 -18.19 8.96 -18.50
N ALA A 136 -17.45 10.06 -18.67
CA ALA A 136 -17.95 11.26 -19.35
C ALA A 136 -18.26 10.98 -20.83
N ALA A 137 -17.35 10.31 -21.53
CA ALA A 137 -17.51 9.94 -22.94
C ALA A 137 -18.67 8.95 -23.15
N LEU A 138 -18.81 7.96 -22.27
CA LEU A 138 -19.92 7.01 -22.27
C LEU A 138 -21.27 7.71 -22.03
N SER A 139 -21.32 8.62 -21.05
CA SER A 139 -22.52 9.42 -20.77
C SER A 139 -22.90 10.30 -21.96
N ALA A 140 -21.93 10.89 -22.64
CA ALA A 140 -22.15 11.70 -23.83
C ALA A 140 -22.72 10.87 -24.99
N ASP A 141 -22.14 9.69 -25.28
CA ASP A 141 -22.68 8.80 -26.33
C ASP A 141 -24.11 8.33 -26.02
N LEU A 142 -24.41 7.98 -24.76
CA LEU A 142 -25.76 7.62 -24.32
C LEU A 142 -26.76 8.80 -24.45
N ALA A 143 -26.28 10.04 -24.32
CA ALA A 143 -27.07 11.24 -24.56
C ALA A 143 -27.21 11.59 -26.07
N GLY A 144 -26.57 10.83 -26.96
CA GLY A 144 -26.66 10.98 -28.41
C GLY A 144 -25.52 11.78 -29.05
N ASP A 145 -24.50 12.17 -28.30
CA ASP A 145 -23.33 12.90 -28.81
C ASP A 145 -22.53 12.02 -29.80
N PRO A 146 -22.33 12.43 -31.07
CA PRO A 146 -21.54 11.67 -32.04
C PRO A 146 -20.06 11.49 -31.64
N ASP A 147 -19.50 12.38 -30.83
CA ASP A 147 -18.05 12.40 -30.52
C ASP A 147 -17.69 11.55 -29.29
N GLY A 148 -18.68 10.87 -28.69
CA GLY A 148 -18.48 10.05 -27.49
C GLY A 148 -17.51 8.88 -27.69
N GLN A 149 -17.53 8.24 -28.87
CA GLN A 149 -16.60 7.14 -29.17
C GLN A 149 -15.15 7.63 -29.24
N ASP A 150 -14.88 8.69 -30.00
CA ASP A 150 -13.52 9.23 -30.17
C ASP A 150 -12.97 9.76 -28.84
N SER A 151 -13.83 10.38 -28.03
CA SER A 151 -13.50 10.83 -26.67
C SER A 151 -13.16 9.67 -25.74
N PHE A 152 -13.87 8.55 -25.86
CA PHE A 152 -13.61 7.33 -25.08
C PHE A 152 -12.27 6.71 -25.49
N ASP A 153 -12.00 6.58 -26.78
CA ASP A 153 -10.75 6.01 -27.28
C ASP A 153 -9.54 6.90 -26.93
N ALA A 154 -9.71 8.22 -26.92
CA ALA A 154 -8.68 9.18 -26.50
C ALA A 154 -8.31 9.07 -25.01
N ALA A 155 -9.20 8.54 -24.17
CA ALA A 155 -8.98 8.39 -22.72
C ALA A 155 -7.99 7.28 -22.34
N TYR A 156 -7.77 6.28 -23.22
CA TYR A 156 -6.87 5.16 -22.93
C TYR A 156 -5.42 5.57 -22.69
N ARG A 157 -4.87 6.46 -23.52
CA ARG A 157 -3.46 6.85 -23.39
C ARG A 157 -3.19 7.54 -22.04
N PRO A 158 -3.96 8.58 -21.62
CA PRO A 158 -3.81 9.17 -20.29
C PRO A 158 -3.98 8.18 -19.14
N TYR A 159 -4.90 7.22 -19.29
CA TYR A 159 -5.17 6.20 -18.27
C TYR A 159 -3.97 5.28 -18.03
N TRP A 160 -3.44 4.67 -19.10
CA TRP A 160 -2.28 3.78 -18.99
C TRP A 160 -1.02 4.53 -18.54
N LYS A 161 -0.84 5.77 -18.99
CA LYS A 161 0.24 6.64 -18.50
C LYS A 161 0.13 6.86 -16.98
N ALA A 162 -1.06 7.12 -16.47
CA ALA A 162 -1.25 7.31 -15.02
C ALA A 162 -0.98 6.03 -14.22
N LEU A 163 -1.23 4.85 -14.81
CA LEU A 163 -0.87 3.57 -14.18
C LEU A 163 0.65 3.37 -14.16
N GLU A 164 1.34 3.67 -15.27
CA GLU A 164 2.81 3.62 -15.34
C GLU A 164 3.44 4.56 -14.29
N GLU A 165 2.98 5.80 -14.21
CA GLU A 165 3.43 6.79 -13.22
C GLU A 165 3.20 6.31 -11.77
N PHE A 166 2.08 5.62 -11.52
CA PHE A 166 1.82 5.02 -10.21
C PHE A 166 2.78 3.86 -9.91
N VAL A 167 3.02 2.98 -10.86
CA VAL A 167 3.96 1.85 -10.71
C VAL A 167 5.38 2.34 -10.45
N ASP A 168 5.81 3.38 -11.15
CA ASP A 168 7.13 3.99 -10.96
C ASP A 168 7.24 4.63 -9.57
N ALA A 169 6.24 5.42 -9.15
CA ALA A 169 6.21 6.01 -7.82
C ALA A 169 6.20 4.94 -6.70
N ALA A 170 5.48 3.84 -6.91
CA ALA A 170 5.44 2.71 -5.98
C ALA A 170 6.78 1.97 -5.92
N ARG A 171 7.48 1.81 -7.06
CA ARG A 171 8.81 1.20 -7.14
C ARG A 171 9.84 2.05 -6.41
N ASP A 172 9.87 3.35 -6.66
CA ASP A 172 10.81 4.28 -6.02
C ASP A 172 10.61 4.31 -4.51
N ALA A 173 9.34 4.34 -4.08
CA ALA A 173 8.98 4.23 -2.67
C ALA A 173 9.50 2.94 -2.03
N HIS A 174 9.54 1.83 -2.79
CA HIS A 174 10.01 0.55 -2.29
C HIS A 174 11.54 0.43 -2.24
N GLN A 175 12.27 1.17 -3.10
CA GLN A 175 13.73 1.16 -3.16
C GLN A 175 14.39 2.12 -2.15
N THR A 176 13.65 3.13 -1.69
CA THR A 176 14.17 4.19 -0.81
C THR A 176 13.95 3.89 0.69
N ASP A 177 13.07 2.92 1.02
CA ASP A 177 12.76 2.43 2.37
C ASP A 177 13.67 1.28 2.82
#